data_AF-A0A0L6JJF6-F1
#
_entry.id   AF-A0A0L6JJF6-F1
#
_cell.length_a   1.000
_cell.length_b   1.000
_cell.length_c   1.000
_cell.angle_alpha   90.00
_cell.angle_beta   90.00
_cell.angle_gamma   90.00
#
_symmetry.space_group_name_H-M   'P 1'
#
loop_
_entity.id
_entity.type
_entity.pdbx_description
1 polymer ?
#
loop_
_entity_poly.entity_id
_entity_poly.type
_entity_poly.pdbx_seq_one_letter_code
_entity_poly.pdbx_strand_id
1 'polypeptide(L)'
;MVNINKMDFLISRQVKEFIVWIQKILDAPGSFYHHYTMKKPAVGWSCDSIYSAFENYNWKFRTTDPESGNKVTGSSFTESTKLFSKLYRLLNISIESEDCEKCTECCLSILEWGGVISKNDKKVKGLGNDICKYFKKVRIQLNDYNFCIENSEDFIIMNSGFAKIYSLLLDDFIIYDGRVGAALGLLVRKYCEDTELDKVPCELEFAWGRGKETTYITSQCNKRNPSSEKYKFPELLSNPKRHLENNLRANWLLKEIIDTTQSKFNSLDKRIQLRALEAALFMIGYDVNEPAPYSANLSEW
;
A
#
# COMPACT_ATOMS: atom_id res chain seq x y z
N MET A 1 -13.41 -7.01 -19.19
CA MET A 1 -12.19 -6.61 -18.47
C MET A 1 -11.03 -6.91 -19.38
N VAL A 2 -10.05 -6.02 -19.49
CA VAL A 2 -8.90 -6.24 -20.37
C VAL A 2 -7.95 -7.17 -19.62
N ASN A 3 -7.55 -8.25 -20.29
CA ASN A 3 -6.52 -9.17 -19.84
C ASN A 3 -5.21 -8.38 -19.72
N ILE A 4 -4.78 -8.05 -18.50
CA ILE A 4 -3.64 -7.16 -18.26
C ILE A 4 -2.55 -7.94 -17.53
N ASN A 5 -1.46 -8.23 -18.25
CA ASN A 5 -0.18 -8.64 -17.67
C ASN A 5 0.70 -7.38 -17.42
N LYS A 6 1.86 -7.58 -16.79
CA LYS A 6 2.79 -6.50 -16.46
C LYS A 6 3.24 -5.68 -17.68
N MET A 7 3.56 -6.33 -18.79
CA MET A 7 4.04 -5.64 -19.99
C MET A 7 2.97 -4.72 -20.56
N ASP A 8 1.76 -5.24 -20.75
CA ASP A 8 0.63 -4.47 -21.30
C ASP A 8 0.30 -3.24 -20.43
N PHE A 9 0.38 -3.42 -19.11
CA PHE A 9 0.21 -2.33 -18.16
C PHE A 9 1.27 -1.23 -18.34
N LEU A 10 2.55 -1.59 -18.36
CA LEU A 10 3.67 -0.63 -18.40
C LEU A 10 3.85 0.03 -19.78
N ILE A 11 3.42 -0.60 -20.87
CA ILE A 11 3.47 0.03 -22.20
C ILE A 11 2.35 1.05 -22.42
N SER A 12 1.28 1.03 -21.61
CA SER A 12 0.16 1.97 -21.72
C SER A 12 0.65 3.42 -21.68
N ARG A 13 0.16 4.21 -22.64
CA ARG A 13 0.48 5.64 -22.73
C ARG A 13 0.15 6.37 -21.43
N GLN A 14 -1.01 6.06 -20.84
CA GLN A 14 -1.48 6.72 -19.63
C GLN A 14 -0.59 6.43 -18.43
N VAL A 15 -0.11 5.19 -18.32
CA VAL A 15 0.83 4.79 -17.26
C VAL A 15 2.17 5.51 -17.43
N LYS A 16 2.72 5.56 -18.65
CA LYS A 16 3.97 6.28 -18.93
C LYS A 16 3.87 7.78 -18.65
N GLU A 17 2.80 8.42 -19.11
CA GLU A 17 2.55 9.85 -18.89
C GLU A 17 2.38 10.15 -17.39
N PHE A 18 1.72 9.26 -16.65
CA PHE A 18 1.62 9.37 -15.18
C PHE A 18 2.98 9.23 -14.49
N ILE A 19 3.86 8.31 -14.92
CA ILE A 19 5.21 8.16 -14.37
C ILE A 19 6.05 9.43 -14.59
N VAL A 20 5.95 10.03 -15.77
CA VAL A 20 6.62 11.31 -16.07
C VAL A 20 6.05 12.45 -15.22
N TRP A 21 4.74 12.46 -14.97
CA TRP A 21 4.12 13.46 -14.10
C TRP A 21 4.55 13.29 -12.63
N ILE A 22 4.46 12.08 -12.07
CA ILE A 22 4.73 11.83 -10.65
C ILE A 22 6.20 12.09 -10.31
N GLN A 23 7.13 11.87 -11.25
CA GLN A 23 8.55 12.17 -11.07
C GLN A 23 8.79 13.60 -10.60
N LYS A 24 8.01 14.56 -11.08
CA LYS A 24 8.14 15.99 -10.75
C LYS A 24 7.83 16.29 -9.28
N ILE A 25 7.07 15.41 -8.64
CA ILE A 25 6.59 15.58 -7.26
C ILE A 25 7.20 14.59 -6.27
N LEU A 26 8.14 13.75 -6.73
CA LEU A 26 8.75 12.71 -5.88
C LEU A 26 9.53 13.33 -4.71
N ASP A 27 10.37 14.32 -4.94
CA ASP A 27 11.32 14.81 -3.93
C ASP A 27 11.68 16.29 -4.02
N ALA A 28 11.16 17.00 -5.03
CA ALA A 28 11.34 18.44 -5.18
C ALA A 28 10.58 19.17 -4.04
N PRO A 29 11.24 20.01 -3.23
CA PRO A 29 10.56 20.73 -2.16
C PRO A 29 9.42 21.61 -2.69
N GLY A 30 8.25 21.53 -2.06
CA GLY A 30 7.05 22.28 -2.43
C GLY A 30 6.32 21.80 -3.68
N SER A 31 6.74 20.67 -4.26
CA SER A 31 6.08 20.08 -5.44
C SER A 31 4.78 19.35 -5.11
N PHE A 32 4.60 18.91 -3.86
CA PHE A 32 3.38 18.26 -3.39
C PHE A 32 3.10 18.58 -1.93
N TYR A 33 2.16 19.49 -1.69
CA TYR A 33 1.69 19.81 -0.34
C TYR A 33 0.53 18.91 0.07
N HIS A 34 0.67 18.28 1.22
CA HIS A 34 -0.41 17.52 1.82
C HIS A 34 -0.32 17.59 3.35
N HIS A 35 -1.45 17.73 4.02
CA HIS A 35 -1.49 17.81 5.47
C HIS A 35 -2.83 17.35 6.03
N TYR A 36 -2.81 16.86 7.27
CA TYR A 36 -4.01 16.48 8.01
C TYR A 36 -3.73 16.42 9.52
N THR A 37 -4.78 16.22 10.31
CA THR A 37 -4.65 15.93 11.74
C THR A 37 -4.93 14.45 12.01
N MET A 38 -3.93 13.75 12.57
CA MET A 38 -4.12 12.40 13.09
C MET A 38 -5.04 12.44 14.30
N LYS A 39 -5.88 11.43 14.51
CA LYS A 39 -6.85 11.44 15.62
C LYS A 39 -6.27 10.91 16.93
N LYS A 40 -5.27 10.04 16.88
CA LYS A 40 -4.74 9.31 18.05
C LYS A 40 -3.23 9.09 17.93
N PRO A 41 -2.39 10.00 18.47
CA PRO A 41 -2.72 11.25 19.15
C PRO A 41 -3.18 12.35 18.17
N ALA A 42 -3.83 13.38 18.70
CA ALA A 42 -4.22 14.60 17.96
C ALA A 42 -2.97 15.40 17.58
N VAL A 43 -2.34 15.06 16.46
CA VAL A 43 -1.07 15.65 16.00
C VAL A 43 -1.19 16.00 14.52
N GLY A 44 -0.72 17.19 14.16
CA GLY A 44 -0.60 17.61 12.77
C GLY A 44 0.48 16.80 12.04
N TRP A 45 0.19 16.41 10.82
CA TRP A 45 1.15 15.79 9.92
C TRP A 45 1.11 16.51 8.58
N SER A 46 2.27 16.71 7.96
CA SER A 46 2.38 17.34 6.65
C SER A 46 3.59 16.84 5.87
N CYS A 47 3.56 17.06 4.56
CA CYS A 47 4.67 16.90 3.64
C CYS A 47 4.60 17.98 2.54
N ASP A 48 5.74 18.20 1.88
CA ASP A 48 5.92 19.12 0.74
C ASP A 48 6.46 18.42 -0.53
N SER A 49 6.67 17.10 -0.45
CA SER A 49 6.98 16.17 -1.54
C SER A 49 6.58 14.74 -1.13
N ILE A 50 6.56 13.79 -2.06
CA ILE A 50 6.33 12.36 -1.71
C ILE A 50 7.47 11.83 -0.82
N TYR A 51 8.71 12.27 -1.04
CA TYR A 51 9.86 11.86 -0.25
C TYR A 51 9.79 12.40 1.17
N SER A 52 9.39 13.66 1.38
CA SER A 52 9.22 14.19 2.74
C SER A 52 8.05 13.53 3.49
N ALA A 53 7.05 12.98 2.79
CA ALA A 53 6.06 12.12 3.41
C ALA A 53 6.67 10.82 3.99
N PHE A 54 7.67 10.26 3.32
CA PHE A 54 8.47 9.15 3.85
C PHE A 54 9.36 9.59 5.03
N GLU A 55 10.03 10.73 4.93
CA GLU A 55 10.86 11.26 6.03
C GLU A 55 10.03 11.51 7.29
N ASN A 56 8.78 11.97 7.11
CA ASN A 56 7.82 12.21 8.18
C ASN A 56 7.01 10.96 8.55
N TYR A 57 7.44 9.76 8.15
CA TYR A 57 6.76 8.52 8.50
C TYR A 57 6.72 8.33 10.03
N ASN A 58 5.51 8.22 10.55
CA ASN A 58 5.27 7.98 11.97
C ASN A 58 3.96 7.20 12.16
N TRP A 59 4.08 5.89 12.35
CA TRP A 59 2.94 5.02 12.56
C TRP A 59 3.21 3.99 13.65
N LYS A 60 2.54 4.15 14.80
CA LYS A 60 2.71 3.27 15.95
C LYS A 60 2.32 1.83 15.61
N PHE A 61 3.19 0.90 15.97
CA PHE A 61 2.94 -0.54 15.85
C PHE A 61 3.23 -1.27 17.17
N ARG A 62 2.67 -2.47 17.29
CA ARG A 62 2.93 -3.43 18.36
C ARG A 62 2.83 -4.84 17.80
N THR A 63 3.72 -5.73 18.21
CA THR A 63 3.63 -7.17 17.93
C THR A 63 4.28 -7.99 19.05
N THR A 64 3.91 -9.26 19.17
CA THR A 64 4.74 -10.28 19.82
C THR A 64 5.85 -10.71 18.86
N ASP A 65 7.08 -10.75 19.35
CA ASP A 65 8.20 -11.37 18.66
C ASP A 65 8.06 -12.91 18.73
N PRO A 66 7.94 -13.62 17.59
CA PRO A 66 7.69 -15.05 17.61
C PRO A 66 8.88 -15.87 18.16
N GLU A 67 10.10 -15.33 18.17
CA GLU A 67 11.27 -16.06 18.70
C GLU A 67 11.40 -15.93 20.22
N SER A 68 11.14 -14.74 20.77
CA SER A 68 11.33 -14.45 22.20
C SER A 68 10.05 -14.40 23.03
N GLY A 69 8.88 -14.34 22.40
CA GLY A 69 7.59 -14.12 23.05
C GLY A 69 7.39 -12.69 23.60
N ASN A 70 8.40 -11.81 23.50
CA ASN A 70 8.34 -10.47 24.05
C ASN A 70 7.51 -9.52 23.17
N LYS A 71 6.93 -8.49 23.80
CA LYS A 71 6.26 -7.42 23.07
C LYS A 71 7.29 -6.44 22.49
N VAL A 72 7.16 -6.16 21.20
CA VAL A 72 7.93 -5.18 20.45
C VAL A 72 6.98 -4.04 20.05
N THR A 73 7.40 -2.81 20.27
CA THR A 73 6.66 -1.60 19.87
C THR A 73 7.60 -0.61 19.21
N GLY A 74 7.07 0.23 18.34
CA GLY A 74 7.82 1.29 17.68
C GLY A 74 6.87 2.19 16.89
N SER A 75 7.42 3.14 16.15
CA SER A 75 6.61 4.03 15.31
C SER A 75 7.31 4.55 14.06
N SER A 76 8.63 4.54 14.04
CA SER A 76 9.41 4.97 12.89
C SER A 76 9.48 3.89 11.79
N PHE A 77 9.84 4.34 10.59
CA PHE A 77 10.14 3.46 9.46
C PHE A 77 11.30 2.52 9.82
N THR A 78 12.38 3.06 10.38
CA THR A 78 13.58 2.30 10.76
C THR A 78 13.28 1.20 11.78
N GLU A 79 12.46 1.47 12.80
CA GLU A 79 12.03 0.45 13.77
C GLU A 79 11.20 -0.65 13.09
N SER A 80 10.29 -0.27 12.18
CA SER A 80 9.49 -1.23 11.41
C SER A 80 10.38 -2.10 10.53
N THR A 81 11.35 -1.52 9.82
CA THR A 81 12.30 -2.23 8.94
C THR A 81 13.20 -3.21 9.71
N LYS A 82 13.62 -2.85 10.93
CA LYS A 82 14.36 -3.79 11.81
C LYS A 82 13.51 -5.00 12.18
N LEU A 83 12.25 -4.78 12.56
CA LEU A 83 11.31 -5.85 12.85
C LEU A 83 11.05 -6.71 11.60
N PHE A 84 10.83 -6.10 10.45
CA PHE A 84 10.61 -6.82 9.19
C PHE A 84 11.78 -7.67 8.78
N SER A 85 13.02 -7.20 8.95
CA SER A 85 14.21 -8.01 8.65
C SER A 85 14.22 -9.30 9.47
N LYS A 86 13.79 -9.22 10.74
CA LYS A 86 13.63 -10.40 11.60
C LYS A 86 12.47 -11.29 11.15
N LEU A 87 11.28 -10.73 10.93
CA LEU A 87 10.10 -11.50 10.52
C LEU A 87 10.27 -12.15 9.15
N TYR A 88 10.87 -11.45 8.18
CA TYR A 88 11.27 -11.99 6.88
C TYR A 88 12.14 -13.24 7.05
N ARG A 89 13.20 -13.15 7.86
CA ARG A 89 14.11 -14.29 8.10
C ARG A 89 13.35 -15.48 8.71
N LEU A 90 12.53 -15.24 9.73
CA LEU A 90 11.78 -16.30 10.42
C LEU A 90 10.72 -16.95 9.52
N LEU A 91 9.98 -16.14 8.75
CA LEU A 91 9.01 -16.64 7.79
C LEU A 91 9.67 -17.53 6.74
N ASN A 92 10.79 -17.08 6.16
CA ASN A 92 11.51 -17.88 5.17
C ASN A 92 12.06 -19.19 5.76
N ILE A 93 12.74 -19.13 6.91
CA ILE A 93 13.28 -20.34 7.55
C ILE A 93 12.16 -21.36 7.83
N SER A 94 11.03 -20.92 8.40
CA SER A 94 9.91 -21.83 8.71
C SER A 94 9.27 -22.44 7.48
N ILE A 95 9.19 -21.70 6.36
CA ILE A 95 8.68 -22.23 5.08
C ILE A 95 9.64 -23.28 4.50
N GLU A 96 10.93 -22.98 4.48
CA GLU A 96 11.94 -23.89 3.90
C GLU A 96 12.12 -25.16 4.76
N SER A 97 12.07 -25.04 6.09
CA SER A 97 12.15 -26.19 7.01
C SER A 97 10.82 -26.91 7.22
N GLU A 98 9.75 -26.50 6.53
CA GLU A 98 8.37 -27.02 6.67
C GLU A 98 7.83 -26.99 8.12
N ASP A 99 8.31 -26.04 8.92
CA ASP A 99 7.87 -25.81 10.30
C ASP A 99 6.57 -24.98 10.28
N CYS A 100 5.44 -25.67 10.11
CA CYS A 100 4.12 -25.06 9.96
C CYS A 100 3.66 -24.29 11.22
N GLU A 101 4.13 -24.72 12.40
CA GLU A 101 3.83 -24.05 13.67
C GLU A 101 4.53 -22.69 13.72
N LYS A 102 5.85 -22.64 13.52
CA LYS A 102 6.59 -21.38 13.47
C LYS A 102 6.15 -20.47 12.32
N CYS A 103 5.78 -21.06 11.18
CA CYS A 103 5.23 -20.30 10.06
C CYS A 103 3.93 -19.58 10.46
N THR A 104 3.03 -20.31 11.15
CA THR A 104 1.79 -19.77 11.70
C THR A 104 2.05 -18.65 12.70
N GLU A 105 2.95 -18.87 13.68
CA GLU A 105 3.33 -17.86 14.67
C GLU A 105 3.88 -16.60 14.02
N CYS A 106 4.77 -16.75 13.05
CA CYS A 106 5.35 -15.62 12.32
C CYS A 106 4.26 -14.83 11.57
N CYS A 107 3.34 -15.52 10.88
CA CYS A 107 2.19 -14.88 10.23
C CYS A 107 1.32 -14.11 11.23
N LEU A 108 1.05 -14.66 12.40
CA LEU A 108 0.25 -13.99 13.44
C LEU A 108 0.96 -12.73 13.97
N SER A 109 2.27 -12.76 14.16
CA SER A 109 3.07 -11.58 14.51
C SER A 109 3.00 -10.50 13.42
N ILE A 110 3.10 -10.87 12.13
CA ILE A 110 2.94 -9.92 11.02
C ILE A 110 1.55 -9.27 11.04
N LEU A 111 0.51 -10.06 11.30
CA LEU A 111 -0.86 -9.55 11.41
C LEU A 111 -1.07 -8.66 12.65
N GLU A 112 -0.39 -8.94 13.77
CA GLU A 112 -0.40 -8.11 14.98
C GLU A 112 0.22 -6.75 14.69
N TRP A 113 1.44 -6.75 14.13
CA TRP A 113 2.16 -5.56 13.71
C TRP A 113 1.28 -4.65 12.83
N GLY A 114 0.57 -5.26 11.87
CA GLY A 114 -0.30 -4.54 10.95
C GLY A 114 -1.65 -4.12 11.52
N GLY A 115 -2.00 -4.48 12.76
CA GLY A 115 -3.31 -4.18 13.37
C GLY A 115 -4.49 -4.86 12.67
N VAL A 116 -4.25 -6.03 12.06
CA VAL A 116 -5.17 -6.76 11.17
C VAL A 116 -5.31 -8.24 11.52
N ILE A 117 -5.04 -8.63 12.78
CA ILE A 117 -5.27 -10.00 13.29
C ILE A 117 -6.70 -10.45 13.04
N SER A 118 -7.70 -9.64 13.42
CA SER A 118 -9.09 -10.06 13.45
C SER A 118 -9.54 -10.66 12.11
N LYS A 119 -10.05 -11.90 12.15
CA LYS A 119 -10.51 -12.71 11.00
C LYS A 119 -9.38 -13.28 10.13
N ASN A 120 -8.21 -12.63 10.07
CA ASN A 120 -7.06 -13.16 9.34
C ASN A 120 -6.32 -14.24 10.14
N ASP A 121 -6.37 -14.17 11.47
CA ASP A 121 -5.91 -15.23 12.37
C ASP A 121 -6.57 -16.57 12.06
N LYS A 122 -7.89 -16.57 11.83
CA LYS A 122 -8.65 -17.77 11.46
C LYS A 122 -8.24 -18.31 10.10
N LYS A 123 -7.96 -17.43 9.12
CA LYS A 123 -7.51 -17.84 7.79
C LYS A 123 -6.12 -18.46 7.83
N VAL A 124 -5.18 -17.84 8.55
CA VAL A 124 -3.83 -18.37 8.75
C VAL A 124 -3.88 -19.73 9.46
N LYS A 125 -4.59 -19.82 10.60
CA LYS A 125 -4.74 -21.09 11.33
C LYS A 125 -5.48 -22.16 10.51
N GLY A 126 -6.42 -21.75 9.67
CA GLY A 126 -7.18 -22.65 8.79
C GLY A 126 -6.35 -23.29 7.68
N LEU A 127 -5.17 -22.76 7.34
CA LEU A 127 -4.22 -23.42 6.43
C LEU A 127 -3.55 -24.64 7.08
N GLY A 128 -3.51 -24.71 8.41
CA GLY A 128 -2.99 -25.85 9.16
C GLY A 128 -1.60 -26.30 8.68
N ASN A 129 -1.45 -27.62 8.50
CA ASN A 129 -0.19 -28.24 8.06
C ASN A 129 0.17 -27.99 6.58
N ASP A 130 -0.71 -27.31 5.83
CA ASP A 130 -0.44 -26.94 4.44
C ASP A 130 0.05 -25.50 4.30
N ILE A 131 0.20 -24.74 5.39
CA ILE A 131 0.62 -23.32 5.35
C ILE A 131 1.96 -23.10 4.63
N CYS A 132 2.96 -23.95 4.87
CA CYS A 132 4.25 -23.82 4.20
C CYS A 132 4.12 -24.13 2.69
N LYS A 133 3.39 -25.18 2.33
CA LYS A 133 3.11 -25.54 0.92
C LYS A 133 2.32 -24.43 0.21
N TYR A 134 1.34 -23.86 0.89
CA TYR A 134 0.56 -22.73 0.43
C TYR A 134 1.46 -21.55 0.06
N PHE A 135 2.36 -21.12 0.97
CA PHE A 135 3.25 -20.00 0.68
C PHE A 135 4.28 -20.31 -0.41
N LYS A 136 4.80 -21.54 -0.49
CA LYS A 136 5.64 -21.97 -1.62
C LYS A 136 4.88 -21.82 -2.95
N LYS A 137 3.61 -22.24 -3.01
CA LYS A 137 2.76 -22.10 -4.20
C LYS A 137 2.48 -20.63 -4.55
N VAL A 138 2.13 -19.80 -3.56
CA VAL A 138 1.94 -18.35 -3.75
C VAL A 138 3.21 -17.70 -4.29
N ARG A 139 4.40 -18.06 -3.77
CA ARG A 139 5.68 -17.54 -4.24
C ARG A 139 5.94 -17.84 -5.70
N ILE A 140 5.69 -19.08 -6.13
CA ILE A 140 5.83 -19.47 -7.53
C ILE A 140 4.88 -18.65 -8.41
N GLN A 141 3.61 -18.56 -8.03
CA GLN A 141 2.61 -17.92 -8.88
C GLN A 141 2.77 -16.40 -8.97
N LEU A 142 3.06 -15.71 -7.87
CA LEU A 142 3.16 -14.24 -7.86
C LEU A 142 4.50 -13.71 -8.34
N ASN A 143 5.55 -14.54 -8.37
CA ASN A 143 6.83 -14.19 -9.01
C ASN A 143 6.86 -14.50 -10.51
N ASP A 144 5.85 -15.18 -11.05
CA ASP A 144 5.76 -15.43 -12.49
C ASP A 144 5.57 -14.10 -13.23
N TYR A 145 6.53 -13.76 -14.08
CA TYR A 145 6.49 -12.54 -14.89
C TYR A 145 5.29 -12.54 -15.86
N ASN A 146 4.86 -13.72 -16.30
CA ASN A 146 3.71 -13.90 -17.18
C ASN A 146 2.39 -14.05 -16.40
N PHE A 147 2.41 -13.82 -15.08
CA PHE A 147 1.22 -13.90 -14.27
C PHE A 147 0.14 -12.96 -14.81
N CYS A 148 -0.99 -13.57 -15.17
CA CYS A 148 -2.19 -12.87 -15.58
C CYS A 148 -3.20 -12.92 -14.44
N ILE A 149 -3.80 -11.77 -14.14
CA ILE A 149 -4.82 -11.63 -13.10
C ILE A 149 -6.05 -12.52 -13.38
N GLU A 150 -6.44 -12.70 -14.64
CA GLU A 150 -7.56 -13.60 -14.99
C GLU A 150 -7.22 -15.07 -14.69
N ASN A 151 -5.94 -15.42 -14.76
CA ASN A 151 -5.41 -16.73 -14.38
C ASN A 151 -5.11 -16.82 -12.87
N SER A 152 -5.48 -15.82 -12.06
CA SER A 152 -5.32 -15.92 -10.61
C SER A 152 -6.13 -17.11 -10.12
N GLU A 153 -5.44 -18.09 -9.56
CA GLU A 153 -6.13 -19.23 -8.98
C GLU A 153 -6.87 -18.78 -7.72
N ASP A 154 -8.08 -19.31 -7.52
CA ASP A 154 -8.93 -18.96 -6.38
C ASP A 154 -8.31 -19.35 -5.01
N PHE A 155 -7.17 -20.06 -4.98
CA PHE A 155 -6.48 -20.38 -3.74
C PHE A 155 -5.76 -19.16 -3.12
N ILE A 156 -5.41 -18.11 -3.88
CA ILE A 156 -4.69 -16.96 -3.31
C ILE A 156 -5.64 -16.18 -2.39
N ILE A 157 -5.39 -16.27 -1.09
CA ILE A 157 -6.11 -15.48 -0.09
C ILE A 157 -5.61 -14.04 -0.18
N MET A 158 -6.45 -13.11 -0.65
CA MET A 158 -6.09 -11.70 -0.75
C MET A 158 -6.96 -10.78 0.11
N ASN A 159 -6.30 -9.95 0.91
CA ASN A 159 -6.85 -8.82 1.67
C ASN A 159 -5.67 -8.02 2.28
N SER A 160 -5.97 -6.93 3.00
CA SER A 160 -4.95 -6.07 3.62
C SER A 160 -4.06 -6.75 4.67
N GLY A 161 -4.48 -7.88 5.24
CA GLY A 161 -3.68 -8.71 6.13
C GLY A 161 -2.73 -9.62 5.38
N PHE A 162 -3.24 -10.36 4.40
CA PHE A 162 -2.40 -11.24 3.58
C PHE A 162 -1.39 -10.46 2.70
N ALA A 163 -1.74 -9.26 2.23
CA ALA A 163 -0.78 -8.38 1.56
C ALA A 163 0.46 -8.06 2.44
N LYS A 164 0.32 -8.02 3.77
CA LYS A 164 1.44 -7.82 4.71
C LYS A 164 2.30 -9.06 4.90
N ILE A 165 1.70 -10.24 4.81
CA ILE A 165 2.45 -11.49 4.81
C ILE A 165 3.21 -11.60 3.49
N TYR A 166 2.55 -11.35 2.37
CA TYR A 166 3.15 -11.40 1.04
C TYR A 166 4.27 -10.40 0.85
N SER A 167 4.15 -9.21 1.44
CA SER A 167 5.21 -8.20 1.41
C SER A 167 6.51 -8.59 2.14
N LEU A 168 6.47 -9.67 2.94
CA LEU A 168 7.64 -10.29 3.58
C LEU A 168 7.95 -11.68 3.01
N LEU A 169 7.10 -12.21 2.13
CA LEU A 169 7.29 -13.50 1.47
C LEU A 169 7.96 -13.35 0.09
N LEU A 170 7.61 -12.27 -0.61
CA LEU A 170 7.98 -11.96 -1.98
C LEU A 170 8.88 -10.74 -2.02
N ASP A 171 9.84 -10.77 -2.93
CA ASP A 171 10.64 -9.59 -3.26
C ASP A 171 9.78 -8.56 -4.00
N ASP A 172 10.06 -7.28 -3.80
CA ASP A 172 9.39 -6.16 -4.48
C ASP A 172 7.85 -6.17 -4.39
N PHE A 173 7.30 -6.69 -3.29
CA PHE A 173 5.85 -6.74 -3.07
C PHE A 173 5.38 -5.77 -1.97
N ILE A 174 4.51 -4.85 -2.37
CA ILE A 174 3.98 -3.79 -1.51
C ILE A 174 2.79 -4.25 -0.68
N ILE A 175 2.62 -3.62 0.49
CA ILE A 175 1.42 -3.69 1.31
C ILE A 175 0.37 -2.78 0.68
N TYR A 176 -0.38 -3.31 -0.29
CA TYR A 176 -1.54 -2.59 -0.81
C TYR A 176 -2.68 -2.66 0.22
N ASP A 177 -2.78 -1.65 1.07
CA ASP A 177 -3.91 -1.47 1.96
C ASP A 177 -4.78 -0.29 1.57
N GLY A 178 -5.84 -0.05 2.35
CA GLY A 178 -6.80 1.00 2.04
C GLY A 178 -6.21 2.41 2.00
N ARG A 179 -5.06 2.67 2.64
CA ARG A 179 -4.36 3.96 2.57
C ARG A 179 -3.53 4.07 1.32
N VAL A 180 -2.74 3.04 0.99
CA VAL A 180 -1.94 3.05 -0.24
C VAL A 180 -2.84 3.24 -1.47
N GLY A 181 -3.98 2.55 -1.53
CA GLY A 181 -4.96 2.76 -2.59
C GLY A 181 -5.58 4.17 -2.60
N ALA A 182 -5.83 4.77 -1.43
CA ALA A 182 -6.32 6.15 -1.33
C ALA A 182 -5.29 7.17 -1.84
N ALA A 183 -4.03 7.02 -1.45
CA ALA A 183 -2.94 7.90 -1.89
C ALA A 183 -2.71 7.80 -3.39
N LEU A 184 -2.67 6.58 -3.95
CA LEU A 184 -2.58 6.38 -5.40
C LEU A 184 -3.77 7.04 -6.13
N GLY A 185 -4.99 6.88 -5.62
CA GLY A 185 -6.15 7.57 -6.17
C GLY A 185 -6.04 9.09 -6.11
N LEU A 186 -5.53 9.67 -5.01
CA LEU A 186 -5.29 11.11 -4.90
C LEU A 186 -4.27 11.60 -5.93
N LEU A 187 -3.15 10.87 -6.08
CA LEU A 187 -2.11 11.22 -7.04
C LEU A 187 -2.61 11.12 -8.48
N VAL A 188 -3.35 10.07 -8.81
CA VAL A 188 -3.99 9.92 -10.13
C VAL A 188 -5.03 11.01 -10.37
N ARG A 189 -5.80 11.40 -9.35
CA ARG A 189 -6.74 12.52 -9.45
C ARG A 189 -5.99 13.80 -9.82
N LYS A 190 -4.94 14.15 -9.07
CA LYS A 190 -4.11 15.34 -9.35
C LYS A 190 -3.51 15.30 -10.74
N TYR A 191 -3.00 14.15 -11.18
CA TYR A 191 -2.55 13.96 -12.55
C TYR A 191 -3.66 14.27 -13.58
N CYS A 192 -4.87 13.73 -13.38
CA CYS A 192 -6.00 13.98 -14.28
C CYS A 192 -6.42 15.45 -14.27
N GLU A 193 -6.34 16.13 -13.12
CA GLU A 193 -6.62 17.57 -12.96
C GLU A 193 -5.58 18.41 -13.71
N ASP A 194 -4.29 18.18 -13.48
CA ASP A 194 -3.18 18.92 -14.08
C ASP A 194 -3.06 18.73 -15.60
N THR A 195 -3.54 17.59 -16.11
CA THR A 195 -3.50 17.24 -17.54
C THR A 195 -4.86 17.33 -18.22
N GLU A 196 -5.88 17.83 -17.50
CA GLU A 196 -7.24 18.07 -17.98
C GLU A 196 -7.94 16.84 -18.61
N LEU A 197 -7.64 15.63 -18.11
CA LEU A 197 -8.28 14.40 -18.64
C LEU A 197 -9.79 14.39 -18.39
N ASP A 198 -10.55 13.77 -19.29
CA ASP A 198 -12.02 13.69 -19.14
C ASP A 198 -12.46 12.78 -17.99
N LYS A 199 -11.66 11.75 -17.69
CA LYS A 199 -11.93 10.75 -16.65
C LYS A 199 -10.64 10.08 -16.20
N VAL A 200 -10.72 9.35 -15.09
CA VAL A 200 -9.63 8.49 -14.62
C VAL A 200 -9.35 7.40 -15.68
N PRO A 201 -8.09 7.27 -16.17
CA PRO A 201 -7.71 6.15 -17.03
C PRO A 201 -7.94 4.80 -16.34
N CYS A 202 -8.46 3.80 -17.05
CA CYS A 202 -8.84 2.53 -16.43
C CYS A 202 -7.65 1.76 -15.84
N GLU A 203 -6.45 1.96 -16.41
CA GLU A 203 -5.21 1.38 -15.91
C GLU A 203 -4.80 1.99 -14.57
N LEU A 204 -5.11 3.27 -14.35
CA LEU A 204 -4.78 4.03 -13.14
C LEU A 204 -5.95 4.10 -12.14
N GLU A 205 -7.02 3.34 -12.37
CA GLU A 205 -8.21 3.29 -11.53
C GLU A 205 -7.96 2.45 -10.25
N PHE A 206 -7.13 2.98 -9.35
CA PHE A 206 -6.75 2.31 -8.11
C PHE A 206 -7.90 2.28 -7.09
N ALA A 207 -8.26 1.09 -6.63
CA ALA A 207 -9.30 0.89 -5.64
C ALA A 207 -8.79 1.22 -4.23
N TRP A 208 -9.60 1.94 -3.46
CA TRP A 208 -9.26 2.36 -2.09
C TRP A 208 -10.10 1.61 -1.04
N GLY A 209 -9.67 1.63 0.22
CA GLY A 209 -10.31 0.89 1.31
C GLY A 209 -10.77 1.78 2.45
N ARG A 210 -12.05 1.66 2.84
CA ARG A 210 -12.67 2.46 3.92
C ARG A 210 -11.86 2.44 5.22
N GLY A 211 -11.75 3.59 5.87
CA GLY A 211 -11.22 3.68 7.23
C GLY A 211 -12.17 3.03 8.24
N LYS A 212 -11.64 2.39 9.30
CA LYS A 212 -12.44 1.75 10.36
C LYS A 212 -13.48 2.69 11.01
N GLU A 213 -13.23 3.99 10.95
CA GLU A 213 -14.11 5.04 11.51
C GLU A 213 -15.34 5.36 10.65
N THR A 214 -15.41 4.84 9.44
CA THR A 214 -16.40 5.23 8.41
C THR A 214 -17.39 4.11 8.08
N THR A 215 -17.37 3.00 8.84
CA THR A 215 -18.25 1.84 8.62
C THR A 215 -19.74 2.20 8.70
N TYR A 216 -20.09 3.39 9.23
CA TYR A 216 -21.46 3.87 9.42
C TYR A 216 -21.75 5.25 8.79
N ILE A 217 -20.83 5.86 8.05
CA ILE A 217 -21.03 7.19 7.43
C ILE A 217 -20.95 7.04 5.90
N THR A 218 -21.91 7.64 5.21
CA THR A 218 -22.00 7.70 3.74
C THR A 218 -20.72 8.31 3.15
N SER A 219 -20.39 7.88 1.92
CA SER A 219 -19.11 8.05 1.22
C SER A 219 -18.55 9.48 1.10
N GLN A 220 -19.32 10.51 1.40
CA GLN A 220 -18.88 11.92 1.33
C GLN A 220 -17.93 12.33 2.46
N CYS A 221 -17.93 11.65 3.62
CA CYS A 221 -17.04 11.98 4.75
C CYS A 221 -15.91 10.96 4.97
N ASN A 222 -15.67 10.05 4.01
CA ASN A 222 -14.58 9.11 4.17
C ASN A 222 -13.24 9.77 3.86
N LYS A 223 -12.40 9.93 4.88
CA LYS A 223 -11.02 10.44 4.78
C LYS A 223 -10.19 9.76 3.70
N ARG A 224 -10.52 8.53 3.30
CA ARG A 224 -9.75 7.77 2.31
C ARG A 224 -10.34 7.80 0.91
N ASN A 225 -11.45 8.51 0.68
CA ASN A 225 -12.07 8.57 -0.65
C ASN A 225 -11.35 9.61 -1.52
N PRO A 226 -10.58 9.19 -2.54
CA PRO A 226 -9.90 10.14 -3.41
C PRO A 226 -10.84 10.71 -4.49
N SER A 227 -12.09 10.27 -4.58
CA SER A 227 -13.01 10.71 -5.63
C SER A 227 -13.40 12.18 -5.48
N SER A 228 -13.48 12.90 -6.60
CA SER A 228 -14.11 14.22 -6.73
C SER A 228 -15.42 14.10 -7.50
N GLU A 229 -16.02 15.22 -7.91
CA GLU A 229 -17.22 15.21 -8.78
C GLU A 229 -16.94 14.54 -10.13
N LYS A 230 -15.82 14.89 -10.78
CA LYS A 230 -15.42 14.40 -12.12
C LYS A 230 -14.67 13.07 -12.07
N TYR A 231 -13.75 12.90 -11.12
CA TYR A 231 -12.87 11.73 -11.06
C TYR A 231 -13.33 10.76 -9.98
N LYS A 232 -13.75 9.56 -10.38
CA LYS A 232 -14.28 8.53 -9.48
C LYS A 232 -13.31 7.36 -9.33
N PHE A 233 -13.20 6.84 -8.12
CA PHE A 233 -12.37 5.68 -7.81
C PHE A 233 -13.17 4.59 -7.10
N PRO A 234 -12.95 3.31 -7.45
CA PRO A 234 -13.68 2.20 -6.89
C PRO A 234 -13.24 1.90 -5.45
N GLU A 235 -14.13 1.29 -4.68
CA GLU A 235 -13.79 0.73 -3.37
C GLU A 235 -13.35 -0.73 -3.48
N LEU A 236 -12.51 -1.21 -2.55
CA LEU A 236 -12.09 -2.61 -2.48
C LEU A 236 -13.23 -3.58 -2.10
N LEU A 237 -14.28 -3.12 -1.40
CA LEU A 237 -15.53 -3.83 -1.08
C LEU A 237 -15.43 -5.34 -0.75
N SER A 238 -14.45 -5.77 0.06
CA SER A 238 -14.23 -7.19 0.36
C SER A 238 -14.14 -8.09 -0.89
N ASN A 239 -13.58 -7.58 -1.99
CA ASN A 239 -13.40 -8.28 -3.26
C ASN A 239 -11.92 -8.69 -3.41
N PRO A 240 -11.56 -9.97 -3.15
CA PRO A 240 -10.16 -10.42 -3.19
C PRO A 240 -9.52 -10.29 -4.57
N LYS A 241 -10.28 -10.53 -5.66
CA LYS A 241 -9.77 -10.42 -7.03
C LYS A 241 -9.40 -8.98 -7.36
N ARG A 242 -10.30 -8.03 -7.05
CA ARG A 242 -10.01 -6.59 -7.18
C ARG A 242 -8.80 -6.18 -6.33
N HIS A 243 -8.70 -6.69 -5.10
CA HIS A 243 -7.56 -6.39 -4.24
C HIS A 243 -6.25 -6.89 -4.86
N LEU A 244 -6.21 -8.14 -5.32
CA LEU A 244 -5.04 -8.74 -5.95
C LEU A 244 -4.62 -7.96 -7.21
N GLU A 245 -5.58 -7.67 -8.10
CA GLU A 245 -5.38 -6.84 -9.29
C GLU A 245 -4.74 -5.50 -8.97
N ASN A 246 -5.31 -4.77 -8.01
CA ASN A 246 -4.81 -3.46 -7.59
C ASN A 246 -3.42 -3.55 -6.95
N ASN A 247 -3.17 -4.57 -6.13
CA ASN A 247 -1.87 -4.79 -5.51
C ASN A 247 -0.80 -5.04 -6.58
N LEU A 248 -1.09 -5.86 -7.59
CA LEU A 248 -0.17 -6.17 -8.68
C LEU A 248 0.11 -4.96 -9.57
N ARG A 249 -0.93 -4.23 -10.00
CA ARG A 249 -0.74 -2.98 -10.76
C ARG A 249 0.09 -1.96 -10.00
N ALA A 250 -0.18 -1.81 -8.70
CA ALA A 250 0.58 -0.89 -7.87
C ALA A 250 2.02 -1.37 -7.67
N ASN A 251 2.28 -2.68 -7.51
CA ASN A 251 3.63 -3.23 -7.50
C ASN A 251 4.39 -2.86 -8.77
N TRP A 252 3.78 -3.11 -9.93
CA TRP A 252 4.39 -2.82 -11.23
C TRP A 252 4.65 -1.33 -11.41
N LEU A 253 3.66 -0.49 -11.10
CA LEU A 253 3.77 0.96 -11.21
C LEU A 253 4.86 1.52 -10.29
N LEU A 254 4.82 1.19 -9.00
CA LEU A 254 5.77 1.75 -8.03
C LEU A 254 7.19 1.24 -8.28
N LYS A 255 7.34 -0.02 -8.72
CA LYS A 255 8.65 -0.54 -9.12
C LYS A 255 9.19 0.19 -10.35
N GLU A 256 8.34 0.41 -11.37
CA GLU A 256 8.74 1.15 -12.57
C GLU A 256 9.13 2.58 -12.24
N ILE A 257 8.39 3.26 -11.34
CA ILE A 257 8.76 4.60 -10.85
C ILE A 257 10.15 4.57 -10.23
N ILE A 258 10.42 3.63 -9.32
CA ILE A 258 11.76 3.51 -8.70
C ILE A 258 12.83 3.23 -9.76
N ASP A 259 12.58 2.37 -10.74
CA ASP A 259 13.60 1.95 -11.70
C ASP A 259 13.88 2.98 -12.79
N THR A 260 12.90 3.82 -13.15
CA THR A 260 12.99 4.72 -14.31
C THR A 260 13.12 6.20 -13.96
N THR A 261 12.82 6.58 -12.72
CA THR A 261 12.95 7.97 -12.26
C THR A 261 14.26 8.21 -11.51
N GLN A 262 14.62 9.48 -11.40
CA GLN A 262 15.73 9.94 -10.54
C GLN A 262 15.12 10.78 -9.43
N SER A 263 15.22 10.30 -8.19
CA SER A 263 14.74 10.97 -6.98
C SER A 263 15.58 10.57 -5.77
N LYS A 264 15.39 11.25 -4.64
CA LYS A 264 15.99 10.89 -3.35
C LYS A 264 15.66 9.46 -2.90
N PHE A 265 14.57 8.85 -3.37
CA PHE A 265 14.32 7.42 -3.11
C PHE A 265 15.42 6.53 -3.71
N ASN A 266 15.97 6.89 -4.87
CA ASN A 266 17.04 6.14 -5.53
C ASN A 266 18.38 6.18 -4.77
N SER A 267 18.54 7.14 -3.86
CA SER A 267 19.73 7.27 -2.99
C SER A 267 19.69 6.36 -1.75
N LEU A 268 18.54 5.72 -1.46
CA LEU A 268 18.41 4.77 -0.36
C LEU A 268 18.99 3.39 -0.74
N ASP A 269 19.26 2.51 0.24
CA ASP A 269 19.61 1.11 -0.05
C ASP A 269 18.52 0.47 -0.92
N LYS A 270 18.93 -0.18 -2.01
CA LYS A 270 18.02 -0.77 -3.01
C LYS A 270 16.90 -1.61 -2.40
N ARG A 271 17.18 -2.32 -1.29
CA ARG A 271 16.23 -3.20 -0.59
C ARG A 271 15.11 -2.45 0.12
N ILE A 272 15.25 -1.15 0.36
CA ILE A 272 14.25 -0.33 1.06
C ILE A 272 13.56 0.70 0.17
N GLN A 273 14.03 0.92 -1.07
CA GLN A 273 13.51 1.98 -1.96
C GLN A 273 11.99 1.86 -2.18
N LEU A 274 11.54 0.69 -2.62
CA LEU A 274 10.11 0.43 -2.86
C LEU A 274 9.29 0.56 -1.57
N ARG A 275 9.82 0.05 -0.44
CA ARG A 275 9.16 0.14 0.87
C ARG A 275 9.06 1.58 1.37
N ALA A 276 10.07 2.41 1.11
CA ALA A 276 10.07 3.82 1.46
C ALA A 276 8.99 4.59 0.67
N LEU A 277 8.87 4.33 -0.63
CA LEU A 277 7.81 4.90 -1.46
C LEU A 277 6.42 4.44 -1.00
N GLU A 278 6.24 3.14 -0.72
CA GLU A 278 5.00 2.64 -0.11
C GLU A 278 4.69 3.32 1.23
N ALA A 279 5.69 3.52 2.10
CA ALA A 279 5.52 4.16 3.39
C ALA A 279 5.07 5.62 3.27
N ALA A 280 5.59 6.36 2.29
CA ALA A 280 5.09 7.69 1.94
C ALA A 280 3.60 7.64 1.57
N LEU A 281 3.22 6.74 0.65
CA LEU A 281 1.82 6.57 0.23
C LEU A 281 0.92 6.14 1.38
N PHE A 282 1.40 5.30 2.29
CA PHE A 282 0.66 4.89 3.47
C PHE A 282 0.36 6.07 4.40
N MET A 283 1.29 7.01 4.55
CA MET A 283 1.06 8.23 5.34
C MET A 283 0.11 9.18 4.62
N ILE A 284 0.37 9.52 3.36
CA ILE A 284 -0.52 10.37 2.53
C ILE A 284 -1.96 9.82 2.54
N GLY A 285 -2.11 8.52 2.40
CA GLY A 285 -3.40 7.84 2.35
C GLY A 285 -4.16 7.77 3.68
N TYR A 286 -3.62 8.34 4.77
CA TYR A 286 -4.35 8.45 6.03
C TYR A 286 -5.63 9.27 5.86
N ASP A 287 -5.51 10.41 5.17
CA ASP A 287 -6.60 11.36 4.90
C ASP A 287 -6.35 12.12 3.60
N VAL A 288 -6.99 11.71 2.51
CA VAL A 288 -6.87 12.31 1.17
C VAL A 288 -7.94 13.38 0.89
N ASN A 289 -8.75 13.72 1.89
CA ASN A 289 -9.65 14.84 1.77
C ASN A 289 -8.83 16.12 1.80
N GLU A 290 -8.87 16.88 0.71
CA GLU A 290 -8.25 18.20 0.72
C GLU A 290 -9.10 19.11 1.62
N PRO A 291 -8.46 19.95 2.47
CA PRO A 291 -9.20 20.96 3.20
C PRO A 291 -9.94 21.81 2.18
N ALA A 292 -11.20 22.14 2.47
CA ALA A 292 -11.92 23.12 1.66
C ALA A 292 -11.04 24.39 1.55
N PRO A 293 -10.94 25.02 0.38
CA PRO A 293 -10.21 26.27 0.26
C PRO A 293 -10.73 27.20 1.36
N TYR A 294 -9.80 27.78 2.13
CA TYR A 294 -10.15 28.76 3.14
C TYR A 294 -10.90 29.87 2.40
N SER A 295 -12.21 29.96 2.59
CA SER A 295 -12.97 31.09 2.11
C SER A 295 -12.44 32.27 2.92
N ALA A 296 -11.45 32.96 2.37
CA ALA A 296 -11.09 34.28 2.85
C ALA A 296 -12.40 35.08 2.79
N ASN A 297 -12.96 35.36 3.97
CA ASN A 297 -14.01 36.35 4.09
C ASN A 297 -13.39 37.67 3.62
N LEU A 298 -13.52 37.94 2.33
CA LEU A 298 -13.56 39.30 1.80
C LEU A 298 -14.89 39.88 2.28
N SER A 299 -14.95 40.25 3.55
CA SER A 299 -15.89 41.27 3.99
C SER A 299 -15.18 42.61 3.81
N GLU A 300 -15.63 43.27 2.76
CA GLU A 300 -15.29 44.59 2.27
C GLU A 300 -15.48 45.69 3.34
N TRP A 301 -14.65 46.73 3.19
CA TRP A 301 -14.85 48.16 3.47
C TRP A 301 -16.08 48.60 4.28
#